data_AF-A0A7Y6M4M1-F1
#
_entry.id   AF-A0A7Y6M4M1-F1
#
_cell.length_a   1.000
_cell.length_b   1.000
_cell.length_c   1.000
_cell.angle_alpha   90.00
_cell.angle_beta   90.00
_cell.angle_gamma   90.00
#
_symmetry.space_group_name_H-M   'P 1'
#
loop_
_entity.id
_entity.type
_entity.pdbx_description
1 polymer ?
#
loop_
_entity_poly.entity_id
_entity_poly.type
_entity_poly.pdbx_seq_one_letter_code
_entity_poly.pdbx_strand_id
1 'polypeptide(L)' 'MATDDERLQRIRTLRSELDAKRAELFREIHDAFHENRGEPQVRGWLAKVAKASDFTREYVAQIRDGKVKAGKEDGGS' A
#
# COMPACT_ATOMS: atom_id res chain seq x y z
N MET A 1 -25.27 -24.37 -0.02
CA MET A 1 -24.61 -23.42 -0.94
C MET A 1 -24.89 -22.02 -0.42
N ALA A 2 -23.90 -21.13 -0.37
CA ALA A 2 -24.16 -19.74 -0.02
C ALA A 2 -25.03 -19.08 -1.09
N THR A 3 -25.99 -18.25 -0.68
CA THR A 3 -26.84 -17.46 -1.57
C THR A 3 -26.02 -16.39 -2.29
N ASP A 4 -26.57 -15.84 -3.37
CA ASP A 4 -25.90 -14.77 -4.12
C ASP A 4 -25.66 -13.53 -3.24
N ASP A 5 -26.60 -13.20 -2.35
CA ASP A 5 -26.45 -12.10 -1.39
C ASP A 5 -25.34 -12.34 -0.37
N GLU A 6 -25.18 -13.57 0.13
CA GLU A 6 -24.08 -13.93 1.03
C GLU A 6 -22.72 -13.83 0.31
N ARG A 7 -22.67 -14.19 -0.98
CA ARG A 7 -21.46 -14.04 -1.79
C ARG A 7 -21.11 -12.57 -2.01
N LEU A 8 -22.09 -11.72 -2.31
CA LEU A 8 -21.88 -10.27 -2.46
C LEU A 8 -21.39 -9.64 -1.15
N GLN A 9 -21.98 -10.01 -0.02
CA GLN A 9 -21.54 -9.52 1.29
C GLN A 9 -20.10 -9.96 1.62
N ARG A 10 -19.74 -11.20 1.26
CA ARG A 10 -18.38 -11.70 1.41
C ARG A 10 -17.38 -10.93 0.54
N ILE A 11 -17.74 -10.58 -0.69
CA ILE A 11 -16.90 -9.76 -1.57
C ILE A 11 -16.62 -8.39 -0.93
N ARG A 12 -17.66 -7.72 -0.40
CA ARG A 12 -17.49 -6.42 0.28
C ARG A 12 -16.57 -6.52 1.50
N THR A 13 -16.72 -7.59 2.28
CA THR A 13 -15.88 -7.83 3.46
C THR A 13 -14.42 -8.03 3.06
N LEU A 14 -14.15 -8.92 2.09
CA LEU A 14 -12.81 -9.17 1.57
C LEU A 14 -12.19 -7.91 0.96
N ARG A 15 -13.00 -7.05 0.33
CA ARG A 15 -12.52 -5.77 -0.20
C ARG A 15 -12.06 -4.83 0.91
N SER A 16 -12.85 -4.69 1.98
CA SER A 16 -12.49 -3.89 3.14
C SER A 16 -11.21 -4.41 3.82
N GLU A 17 -11.09 -5.73 3.98
CA GLU A 17 -9.88 -6.36 4.52
C GLU A 17 -8.65 -6.12 3.64
N LEU A 18 -8.82 -6.19 2.31
CA LEU A 18 -7.76 -5.88 1.35
C LEU A 18 -7.32 -4.42 1.45
N ASP A 19 -8.26 -3.48 1.53
CA ASP A 19 -7.96 -2.05 1.65
C ASP A 19 -7.23 -1.74 2.97
N ALA A 20 -7.64 -2.38 4.07
CA ALA A 20 -6.94 -2.30 5.35
C ALA A 20 -5.51 -2.84 5.26
N LYS A 21 -5.31 -4.02 4.66
CA LYS A 21 -3.98 -4.61 4.48
C LYS A 21 -3.09 -3.79 3.56
N ARG A 22 -3.64 -3.17 2.52
CA ARG A 22 -2.91 -2.25 1.66
C ARG A 22 -2.47 -1.00 2.43
N ALA A 23 -3.31 -0.49 3.33
CA ALA A 23 -2.97 0.64 4.18
C ALA A 23 -1.84 0.33 5.17
N GLU A 24 -1.88 -0.85 5.77
CA GLU A 24 -0.77 -1.37 6.59
C GLU A 24 0.52 -1.47 5.77
N LEU A 25 0.47 -2.11 4.59
CA LEU A 25 1.63 -2.25 3.71
C LEU A 25 2.25 -0.90 3.31
N PHE A 26 1.42 0.09 2.96
CA PHE A 26 1.91 1.39 2.50
C PHE A 26 2.58 2.16 3.63
N ARG A 27 2.05 2.03 4.86
CA ARG A 27 2.69 2.60 6.04
C ARG A 27 4.04 1.94 6.30
N GLU A 28 4.12 0.62 6.23
CA GLU A 28 5.37 -0.11 6.40
C GLU A 28 6.41 0.29 5.34
N ILE A 29 6.00 0.42 4.08
CA ILE A 29 6.87 0.91 3.00
C ILE A 29 7.35 2.33 3.29
N HIS A 30 6.47 3.23 3.72
CA HIS A 30 6.82 4.61 4.07
C HIS A 30 7.83 4.65 5.23
N ASP A 31 7.56 3.91 6.29
CA ASP A 31 8.36 3.91 7.51
C ASP A 31 9.68 3.14 7.34
N ALA A 32 9.79 2.28 6.33
CA ALA A 32 11.05 1.62 5.99
C ALA A 32 12.15 2.62 5.57
N PHE A 33 11.79 3.81 5.05
CA PHE A 33 12.78 4.81 4.65
C PHE A 33 13.32 5.58 5.85
N HIS A 34 14.65 5.57 5.97
CA HIS A 34 15.41 6.18 7.07
C HIS A 34 15.11 7.68 7.20
N GLU A 35 15.04 8.38 6.06
CA GLU A 35 14.69 9.80 5.98
C GLU A 35 13.31 10.13 6.56
N ASN A 36 12.34 9.22 6.51
CA ASN A 36 11.02 9.39 7.11
C ASN A 36 11.04 9.22 8.64
N ARG A 37 12.13 8.69 9.19
CA ARG A 37 12.40 8.56 10.63
C ARG A 37 13.40 9.60 11.15
N GLY A 38 13.81 10.56 10.31
CA GLY A 38 14.82 11.56 10.65
C GLY A 38 16.27 11.05 10.59
N GLU A 39 16.49 9.88 9.99
CA GLU A 39 17.81 9.28 9.80
C GLU A 39 18.37 9.60 8.39
N PRO A 40 19.69 9.53 8.17
CA PRO A 40 20.29 9.76 6.86
C PRO A 40 19.80 8.79 5.77
N GLN A 41 19.72 9.29 4.54
CA GLN A 41 19.36 8.46 3.39
C GLN A 41 20.39 7.36 3.13
N VAL A 42 19.90 6.13 2.95
CA VAL A 42 20.73 4.96 2.61
C VAL A 42 20.68 4.70 1.10
N ARG A 43 21.84 4.76 0.44
CA ARG A 43 21.96 4.50 -1.00
C ARG A 43 21.50 3.07 -1.34
N GLY A 44 20.67 2.96 -2.39
CA GLY A 44 20.16 1.67 -2.86
C GLY A 44 18.99 1.10 -2.04
N TRP A 45 18.57 1.76 -0.97
CA TRP A 45 17.45 1.32 -0.14
C TRP A 45 16.12 1.24 -0.91
N LEU A 46 15.85 2.24 -1.75
CA LEU A 46 14.67 2.27 -2.64
C LEU A 46 14.53 0.99 -3.48
N ALA A 47 15.63 0.49 -4.05
CA ALA A 47 15.61 -0.72 -4.87
C ALA A 47 15.35 -1.99 -4.04
N LYS A 48 15.81 -2.02 -2.78
CA LYS A 48 15.54 -3.13 -1.85
C LYS A 48 14.07 -3.17 -1.46
N VAL A 49 13.49 -2.01 -1.10
CA VAL A 49 12.07 -1.90 -0.73
C VAL A 49 11.18 -2.27 -1.92
N ALA A 50 11.47 -1.74 -3.12
CA ALA A 50 10.75 -2.10 -4.35
C ALA A 50 10.75 -3.61 -4.64
N LYS A 51 11.90 -4.27 -4.47
CA LYS A 51 12.00 -5.73 -4.64
C LYS A 51 11.22 -6.49 -3.57
N ALA A 52 11.21 -6.01 -2.33
CA ALA A 52 10.50 -6.67 -1.23
C ALA A 52 8.98 -6.52 -1.32
N SER A 53 8.49 -5.38 -1.84
CA SER A 53 7.06 -5.09 -1.97
C SER A 53 6.47 -5.50 -3.32
N ASP A 54 7.28 -6.06 -4.23
CA ASP A 54 6.90 -6.37 -5.62
C ASP A 54 6.29 -5.18 -6.38
N PHE A 55 6.83 -3.98 -6.13
CA PHE A 55 6.41 -2.74 -6.79
C PHE A 55 7.53 -2.13 -7.62
N THR A 56 7.17 -1.26 -8.56
CA THR A 56 8.16 -0.47 -9.29
C THR A 56 8.84 0.52 -8.34
N ARG A 57 10.08 0.90 -8.67
CA ARG A 57 10.82 1.91 -7.89
C ARG A 57 10.08 3.25 -7.87
N GLU A 58 9.43 3.60 -8.97
CA GLU A 58 8.63 4.82 -9.08
C GLU A 58 7.44 4.79 -8.12
N TYR A 59 6.72 3.68 -8.06
CA TYR A 59 5.57 3.56 -7.18
C TYR A 59 5.96 3.58 -5.70
N VAL A 60 7.05 2.90 -5.33
CA VAL A 60 7.61 2.98 -3.96
C VAL A 60 8.06 4.39 -3.61
N ALA A 61 8.68 5.12 -4.54
CA ALA A 61 9.06 6.51 -4.29
C ALA A 61 7.83 7.40 -4.03
N GLN A 62 6.71 7.17 -4.73
CA GLN A 62 5.47 7.89 -4.48
C GLN A 62 4.85 7.53 -3.11
N ILE A 63 4.90 6.27 -2.69
CA ILE A 63 4.45 5.85 -1.34
C ILE A 63 5.31 6.49 -0.26
N ARG A 64 6.65 6.43 -0.43
CA ARG A 64 7.62 7.08 0.45
C ARG A 64 7.34 8.57 0.62
N ASP A 65 7.06 9.27 -0.48
CA ASP A 65 6.77 10.71 -0.47
C ASP A 65 5.34 11.03 0.02
N GLY A 66 4.54 10.04 0.42
CA GLY A 66 3.15 10.22 0.86
C GLY A 66 2.17 10.61 -0.24
N LYS A 67 2.54 10.46 -1.52
CA LYS A 67 1.73 10.85 -2.70
C LYS A 67 0.63 9.85 -3.03
N VAL A 68 0.74 8.61 -2.54
CA VAL A 68 -0.27 7.56 -2.76
C VAL A 68 -0.97 7.25 -1.45
N LYS A 69 -2.31 7.25 -1.46
CA LYS A 69 -3.14 6.81 -0.33
C LYS A 69 -3.64 5.40 -0.60
N ALA A 70 -3.58 4.53 0.41
CA ALA A 70 -3.98 3.15 0.28
C ALA A 70 -5.49 2.92 0.12
N GLY A 71 -6.33 3.92 0.45
CA GLY A 71 -7.77 3.74 0.61
C GLY A 71 -8.65 4.89 0.12
N LYS A 72 -8.25 5.63 -0.91
CA LYS A 72 -9.21 6.45 -1.66
C LYS A 72 -9.05 6.14 -3.13
N GLU A 73 -10.03 5.41 -3.65
CA GLU A 73 -10.28 5.37 -5.08
C GLU A 73 -10.27 6.81 -5.59
N ASP A 74 -9.48 7.04 -6.64
CA ASP A 74 -9.81 8.01 -7.67
C ASP A 74 -11.25 7.76 -8.10
N GLY A 75 -12.19 8.38 -7.38
CA GLY A 75 -13.54 8.65 -7.86
C GLY A 75 -13.41 9.67 -8.98
N GLY A 76 -12.93 9.20 -10.15
CA GLY A 76 -13.11 9.89 -11.41
C GLY A 76 -14.61 10.02 -11.65
N SER A 77 -15.05 11.28 -11.67
CA SER A 77 -16.43 11.71 -11.94
C SER A 77 -16.92 11.30 -13.33
#